data_AF-A0A945HVI5-F1
#
_entry.id   AF-A0A945HVI5-F1
#
_cell.length_a   1.000
_cell.length_b   1.000
_cell.length_c   1.000
_cell.angle_alpha   90.00
_cell.angle_beta   90.00
_cell.angle_gamma   90.00
#
_symmetry.space_group_name_H-M   'P 1'
#
loop_
_entity.id
_entity.type
_entity.pdbx_description
1 polymer ?
#
loop_
_entity_poly.entity_id
_entity_poly.type
_entity_poly.pdbx_seq_one_letter_code
_entity_poly.pdbx_strand_id
1 'polypeptide(L)'
;MKLKVAINGFGRIGREVFRINLEQDYFDVVAINDLSDAKTMAHLLKYDSNYGTLPQEIEADGEDIKVDDKTYKVLTERDPEALPWGELGVDLVIEATGVFRTRETAGKHIKAGAKKVVISAPAKDEIDFTVVLGVNDQDYDPATHHIISNASCTTNCLAPFAKVLNDNFGIKKGLMTTIHAYTND
;
A
#
# COMPACT_ATOMS: atom_id res chain seq x y z
N MET A 1 -7.20 -12.09 -16.34
CA MET A 1 -7.92 -11.51 -15.19
C MET A 1 -7.01 -10.48 -14.55
N LYS A 2 -7.56 -9.39 -14.00
CA LYS A 2 -6.78 -8.45 -13.20
C LYS A 2 -6.41 -9.07 -11.86
N LEU A 3 -5.29 -8.62 -11.32
CA LEU A 3 -4.85 -8.97 -9.97
C LEU A 3 -5.91 -8.49 -8.96
N LYS A 4 -6.34 -9.35 -8.05
CA LYS A 4 -7.25 -8.96 -6.97
C LYS A 4 -6.48 -8.40 -5.79
N VAL A 5 -6.74 -7.15 -5.44
CA VAL A 5 -5.99 -6.43 -4.42
C VAL A 5 -6.91 -6.05 -3.26
N ALA A 6 -6.42 -6.24 -2.04
CA ALA A 6 -7.01 -5.64 -0.85
C ALA A 6 -6.09 -4.55 -0.29
N ILE A 7 -6.69 -3.49 0.26
CA ILE A 7 -5.95 -2.40 0.90
C ILE A 7 -6.22 -2.47 2.41
N ASN A 8 -5.17 -2.71 3.20
CA ASN A 8 -5.26 -2.69 4.67
C ASN A 8 -4.73 -1.35 5.20
N GLY A 9 -5.59 -0.56 5.83
CA GLY A 9 -5.34 0.82 6.23
C GLY A 9 -5.72 1.81 5.13
N PHE A 10 -6.83 2.52 5.33
CA PHE A 10 -7.37 3.51 4.40
C PHE A 10 -7.04 4.95 4.81
N GLY A 11 -5.83 5.12 5.35
CA GLY A 11 -5.20 6.41 5.61
C GLY A 11 -4.69 7.09 4.33
N ARG A 12 -3.76 8.02 4.48
CA ARG A 12 -3.23 8.83 3.35
C ARG A 12 -2.68 7.94 2.22
N ILE A 13 -1.86 6.94 2.54
CA ILE A 13 -1.27 6.05 1.52
C ILE A 13 -2.34 5.18 0.86
N GLY A 14 -3.17 4.50 1.65
CA GLY A 14 -4.22 3.60 1.13
C GLY A 14 -5.20 4.31 0.19
N ARG A 15 -5.65 5.53 0.54
CA ARG A 15 -6.54 6.32 -0.31
C ARG A 15 -5.88 6.78 -1.60
N GLU A 16 -4.62 7.20 -1.58
CA GLU A 16 -3.94 7.60 -2.82
C GLU A 16 -3.66 6.40 -3.73
N VAL A 17 -3.34 5.23 -3.17
CA VAL A 17 -3.26 3.99 -3.95
C VAL A 17 -4.59 3.70 -4.65
N PHE A 18 -5.71 3.83 -3.93
CA PHE A 18 -7.03 3.63 -4.50
C PHE A 18 -7.35 4.68 -5.58
N ARG A 19 -7.08 5.97 -5.31
CA ARG A 19 -7.26 7.09 -6.25
C ARG A 19 -6.49 6.87 -7.56
N ILE A 20 -5.22 6.53 -7.47
CA ILE A 20 -4.37 6.23 -8.64
C ILE A 20 -4.95 5.02 -9.40
N ASN A 21 -5.42 3.99 -8.70
CA ASN A 21 -6.01 2.83 -9.35
C ASN A 21 -7.37 3.11 -10.01
N LEU A 22 -8.17 4.06 -9.50
CA LEU A 22 -9.39 4.50 -10.18
C LEU A 22 -9.10 5.14 -11.54
N GLU A 23 -8.00 5.87 -11.65
CA GLU A 23 -7.61 6.54 -12.89
C GLU A 23 -6.91 5.58 -13.87
N GLN A 24 -6.00 4.74 -13.36
CA GLN A 24 -5.10 3.94 -14.18
C GLN A 24 -5.57 2.50 -14.38
N ASP A 25 -6.50 2.03 -13.55
CA ASP A 25 -7.17 0.74 -13.70
C ASP A 25 -6.21 -0.48 -13.71
N TYR A 26 -5.14 -0.40 -12.91
CA TYR A 26 -4.06 -1.40 -12.84
C TYR A 26 -4.53 -2.75 -12.30
N PHE A 27 -5.37 -2.75 -11.26
CA PHE A 27 -5.83 -3.94 -10.55
C PHE A 27 -7.26 -3.81 -10.05
N ASP A 28 -7.86 -4.93 -9.66
CA ASP A 28 -9.21 -4.95 -9.09
C ASP A 28 -9.15 -4.87 -7.57
N VAL A 29 -9.54 -3.74 -7.00
CA VAL A 29 -9.68 -3.61 -5.55
C VAL A 29 -10.94 -4.35 -5.12
N VAL A 30 -10.77 -5.47 -4.40
CA VAL A 30 -11.86 -6.34 -3.97
C VAL A 30 -12.30 -6.08 -2.53
N ALA A 31 -11.44 -5.49 -1.70
CA ALA A 31 -11.77 -5.09 -0.34
C ALA A 31 -10.84 -3.99 0.19
N ILE A 32 -11.37 -3.20 1.12
CA ILE A 32 -10.66 -2.19 1.91
C ILE A 32 -10.89 -2.53 3.38
N ASN A 33 -9.85 -2.53 4.21
CA ASN A 33 -9.97 -2.66 5.66
C ASN A 33 -9.46 -1.40 6.35
N ASP A 34 -10.25 -0.84 7.27
CA ASP A 34 -9.85 0.25 8.17
C ASP A 34 -10.67 0.18 9.46
N LEU A 35 -10.31 0.96 10.48
CA LEU A 35 -11.07 1.02 11.73
C LEU A 35 -12.12 2.14 11.75
N SER A 36 -12.15 2.96 10.70
CA SER A 36 -13.13 4.02 10.48
C SER A 36 -14.38 3.49 9.78
N ASP A 37 -15.52 4.16 9.94
CA ASP A 37 -16.75 3.80 9.23
C ASP A 37 -16.71 4.19 7.74
N ALA A 38 -17.51 3.50 6.92
CA ALA A 38 -17.54 3.70 5.46
C ALA A 38 -17.95 5.12 5.06
N LYS A 39 -18.81 5.79 5.82
CA LYS A 39 -19.21 7.18 5.55
C LYS A 39 -18.03 8.12 5.72
N THR A 40 -17.26 7.97 6.80
CA THR A 40 -16.02 8.72 7.01
C THR A 40 -15.01 8.44 5.90
N MET A 41 -14.80 7.17 5.54
CA MET A 41 -13.85 6.81 4.48
C MET A 41 -14.27 7.32 3.10
N ALA A 42 -15.55 7.22 2.72
CA ALA A 42 -16.07 7.77 1.48
C ALA A 42 -15.86 9.29 1.40
N HIS A 43 -16.10 10.01 2.50
CA HIS A 43 -15.84 11.44 2.58
C HIS A 43 -14.35 11.76 2.37
N LEU A 44 -13.46 11.07 3.08
CA LEU A 44 -12.01 11.26 2.98
C LEU A 44 -11.42 10.80 1.63
N LEU A 45 -12.10 9.88 0.94
CA LEU A 45 -11.74 9.47 -0.42
C LEU A 45 -12.14 10.54 -1.44
N LYS A 46 -13.35 11.12 -1.30
CA LYS A 46 -13.86 12.16 -2.20
C LYS A 46 -13.05 13.46 -2.08
N TYR A 47 -12.77 13.90 -0.86
CA TYR A 47 -12.15 15.20 -0.58
C TYR A 47 -10.75 15.03 0.01
N ASP A 48 -9.73 15.49 -0.71
CA ASP A 48 -8.34 15.55 -0.21
C ASP A 48 -7.79 16.97 -0.33
N SER A 49 -7.20 17.48 0.74
CA SER A 49 -6.71 18.86 0.79
C SER A 49 -5.47 19.13 -0.07
N ASN A 50 -4.67 18.10 -0.37
CA ASN A 50 -3.44 18.23 -1.15
C ASN A 50 -3.66 17.92 -2.63
N TYR A 51 -4.49 16.92 -2.92
CA TYR A 51 -4.71 16.42 -4.28
C TYR A 51 -6.10 16.76 -4.85
N GLY A 52 -6.93 17.45 -4.06
CA GLY A 52 -8.23 17.94 -4.49
C GLY A 52 -9.35 16.88 -4.44
N THR A 53 -10.47 17.27 -5.03
CA THR A 53 -11.71 16.49 -5.05
C THR A 53 -11.72 15.53 -6.23
N LEU A 54 -12.00 14.25 -5.99
CA LEU A 54 -12.21 13.28 -7.06
C LEU A 54 -13.45 13.64 -7.89
N PRO A 55 -13.44 13.47 -9.22
CA PRO A 55 -14.61 13.74 -10.05
C PRO A 55 -15.75 12.72 -9.86
N GLN A 56 -15.43 11.47 -9.52
CA GLN A 56 -16.40 10.36 -9.37
C GLN A 56 -17.45 10.64 -8.29
N GLU A 57 -18.65 10.13 -8.46
CA GLU A 57 -19.66 10.13 -7.41
C GLU A 57 -19.26 9.11 -6.34
N ILE A 58 -19.04 9.56 -5.10
CA ILE A 58 -18.54 8.72 -4.02
C ILE A 58 -19.44 8.89 -2.81
N GLU A 59 -20.00 7.78 -2.36
CA GLU A 59 -20.90 7.71 -1.22
C GLU A 59 -20.68 6.41 -0.43
N ALA A 60 -21.18 6.37 0.80
CA ALA A 60 -21.30 5.11 1.52
C ALA A 60 -22.56 4.38 1.07
N ASP A 61 -22.45 3.08 0.88
CA ASP A 61 -23.55 2.16 0.56
C ASP A 61 -23.65 1.12 1.68
N GLY A 62 -24.42 1.45 2.72
CA GLY A 62 -24.46 0.68 3.95
C GLY A 62 -23.10 0.68 4.67
N GLU A 63 -22.49 -0.50 4.77
CA GLU A 63 -21.15 -0.69 5.35
C GLU A 63 -20.03 -0.58 4.31
N ASP A 64 -20.36 -0.44 3.02
CA ASP A 64 -19.42 -0.41 1.90
C ASP A 64 -19.24 1.00 1.32
N ILE A 65 -18.30 1.15 0.38
CA ILE A 65 -18.10 2.41 -0.37
C ILE A 65 -18.52 2.18 -1.82
N LYS A 66 -19.35 3.08 -2.35
CA LYS A 66 -19.72 3.10 -3.76
C LYS A 66 -19.01 4.24 -4.47
N VAL A 67 -18.42 3.92 -5.63
CA VAL A 67 -17.77 4.87 -6.54
C VAL A 67 -18.39 4.69 -7.92
N ASP A 68 -19.08 5.72 -8.40
CA ASP A 68 -19.96 5.67 -9.57
C ASP A 68 -20.90 4.44 -9.47
N ASP A 69 -20.81 3.49 -10.41
CA ASP A 69 -21.66 2.28 -10.42
C ASP A 69 -21.03 1.06 -9.72
N LYS A 70 -19.84 1.21 -9.10
CA LYS A 70 -19.11 0.10 -8.48
C LYS A 70 -19.08 0.21 -6.96
N THR A 71 -19.54 -0.85 -6.28
CA THR A 71 -19.42 -1.01 -4.83
C THR A 71 -18.15 -1.76 -4.46
N TYR A 72 -17.45 -1.25 -3.45
CA TYR A 72 -16.22 -1.79 -2.91
C TYR A 72 -16.46 -2.24 -1.46
N LYS A 73 -16.17 -3.52 -1.21
CA LYS A 73 -16.33 -4.10 0.12
C LYS A 73 -15.43 -3.40 1.13
N VAL A 74 -16.00 -2.99 2.25
CA VAL A 74 -15.27 -2.47 3.38
C VAL A 74 -15.34 -3.46 4.54
N LEU A 75 -14.24 -3.59 5.25
CA LEU A 75 -14.08 -4.42 6.43
C LEU A 75 -13.56 -3.56 7.59
N THR A 76 -13.92 -3.96 8.80
CA THR A 76 -13.52 -3.28 10.04
C THR A 76 -12.94 -4.28 11.02
N GLU A 77 -11.75 -4.79 10.71
CA GLU A 77 -11.05 -5.80 11.51
C GLU A 77 -9.67 -5.30 11.94
N ARG A 78 -9.36 -5.50 13.23
CA ARG A 78 -8.09 -5.11 13.86
C ARG A 78 -6.99 -6.16 13.67
N ASP A 79 -7.34 -7.44 13.61
CA ASP A 79 -6.39 -8.52 13.41
C ASP A 79 -6.33 -8.94 11.94
N PRO A 80 -5.21 -8.66 11.22
CA PRO A 80 -4.99 -9.11 9.86
C PRO A 80 -5.26 -10.59 9.57
N GLU A 81 -5.12 -11.46 10.57
CA GLU A 81 -5.31 -12.91 10.44
C GLU A 81 -6.79 -13.31 10.40
N ALA A 82 -7.70 -12.45 10.90
CA ALA A 82 -9.15 -12.68 10.90
C ALA A 82 -9.85 -12.17 9.64
N LEU A 83 -9.11 -11.49 8.74
CA LEU A 83 -9.66 -10.98 7.49
C LEU A 83 -9.97 -12.12 6.50
N PRO A 84 -11.08 -12.06 5.74
CA PRO A 84 -11.50 -13.15 4.84
C PRO A 84 -10.78 -13.12 3.48
N TRP A 85 -9.46 -12.94 3.46
CA TRP A 85 -8.69 -12.79 2.22
C TRP A 85 -8.77 -14.00 1.29
N GLY A 86 -8.72 -15.21 1.85
CA GLY A 86 -8.89 -16.45 1.09
C GLY A 86 -10.27 -16.55 0.42
N GLU A 87 -11.34 -16.19 1.15
CA GLU A 87 -12.71 -16.23 0.63
C GLU A 87 -12.93 -15.20 -0.48
N LEU A 88 -12.32 -14.02 -0.34
CA LEU A 88 -12.39 -12.95 -1.34
C LEU A 88 -11.44 -13.18 -2.53
N GLY A 89 -10.56 -14.18 -2.44
CA GLY A 89 -9.59 -14.52 -3.47
C GLY A 89 -8.53 -13.44 -3.67
N VAL A 90 -8.06 -12.81 -2.59
CA VAL A 90 -7.06 -11.74 -2.63
C VAL A 90 -5.71 -12.29 -3.09
N ASP A 91 -5.17 -11.73 -4.18
CA ASP A 91 -3.83 -12.07 -4.65
C ASP A 91 -2.76 -11.25 -3.93
N LEU A 92 -3.03 -9.97 -3.66
CA LEU A 92 -2.08 -9.05 -3.06
C LEU A 92 -2.75 -8.17 -2.02
N VAL A 93 -2.15 -8.05 -0.84
CA VAL A 93 -2.51 -7.03 0.15
C VAL A 93 -1.51 -5.87 0.09
N ILE A 94 -2.03 -4.66 0.02
CA ILE A 94 -1.26 -3.43 0.26
C ILE A 94 -1.43 -3.09 1.74
N GLU A 95 -0.37 -3.30 2.52
CA GLU A 95 -0.31 -3.03 3.95
C GLU A 95 0.12 -1.56 4.15
N ALA A 96 -0.87 -0.70 4.38
CA ALA A 96 -0.75 0.75 4.47
C ALA A 96 -1.18 1.32 5.83
N THR A 97 -1.33 0.48 6.86
CA THR A 97 -1.64 0.93 8.23
C THR A 97 -0.44 1.56 8.92
N GLY A 98 0.78 1.18 8.51
CA GLY A 98 2.03 1.53 9.21
C GLY A 98 2.27 0.74 10.51
N VAL A 99 1.35 -0.16 10.89
CA VAL A 99 1.42 -0.97 12.11
C VAL A 99 2.14 -2.29 11.85
N PHE A 100 1.72 -3.04 10.82
CA PHE A 100 2.20 -4.39 10.53
C PHE A 100 3.43 -4.38 9.64
N ARG A 101 4.56 -3.99 10.23
CA ARG A 101 5.83 -3.73 9.53
C ARG A 101 6.91 -4.80 9.75
N THR A 102 6.54 -5.95 10.32
CA THR A 102 7.48 -7.08 10.47
C THR A 102 7.07 -8.25 9.58
N ARG A 103 7.99 -9.17 9.29
CA ARG A 103 7.67 -10.42 8.57
C ARG A 103 6.50 -11.15 9.22
N GLU A 104 6.55 -11.29 10.54
CA GLU A 104 5.52 -11.99 11.32
C GLU A 104 4.17 -11.28 11.21
N THR A 105 4.14 -9.97 11.44
CA THR A 105 2.89 -9.21 11.50
C THR A 105 2.24 -9.04 10.13
N ALA A 106 3.02 -8.74 9.09
CA ALA A 106 2.52 -8.71 7.72
C ALA A 106 2.14 -10.12 7.22
N GLY A 107 2.85 -11.15 7.68
CA GLY A 107 2.57 -12.55 7.37
C GLY A 107 1.20 -13.04 7.82
N LYS A 108 0.56 -12.35 8.77
CA LYS A 108 -0.84 -12.60 9.14
C LYS A 108 -1.81 -12.49 7.97
N HIS A 109 -1.56 -11.59 7.02
CA HIS A 109 -2.37 -11.51 5.79
C HIS A 109 -2.23 -12.74 4.90
N ILE A 110 -1.03 -13.35 4.85
CA ILE A 110 -0.83 -14.61 4.14
C ILE A 110 -1.60 -15.73 4.82
N LYS A 111 -1.58 -15.78 6.16
CA LYS A 111 -2.37 -16.76 6.92
C LYS A 111 -3.88 -16.59 6.72
N ALA A 112 -4.35 -15.35 6.56
CA ALA A 112 -5.73 -15.03 6.18
C ALA A 112 -6.10 -15.43 4.74
N GLY A 113 -5.12 -15.85 3.92
CA GLY A 113 -5.33 -16.41 2.59
C GLY A 113 -4.92 -15.51 1.42
N ALA A 114 -4.31 -14.34 1.68
CA ALA A 114 -3.68 -13.57 0.61
C ALA A 114 -2.41 -14.27 0.09
N LYS A 115 -2.08 -14.08 -1.20
CA LYS A 115 -0.87 -14.73 -1.78
C LYS A 115 0.42 -13.94 -1.56
N LYS A 116 0.32 -12.61 -1.53
CA LYS A 116 1.45 -11.68 -1.35
C LYS A 116 1.06 -10.46 -0.51
N VAL A 117 2.05 -9.80 0.07
CA VAL A 117 1.91 -8.55 0.82
C VAL A 117 2.97 -7.54 0.37
N VAL A 118 2.55 -6.30 0.14
CA VAL A 118 3.43 -5.15 -0.04
C VAL A 118 3.22 -4.18 1.12
N ILE A 119 4.25 -3.99 1.94
CA ILE A 119 4.27 -3.02 3.03
C ILE A 119 4.63 -1.65 2.46
N SER A 120 3.80 -0.63 2.72
CA SER A 120 4.02 0.73 2.22
C SER A 120 4.96 1.59 3.09
N ALA A 121 5.83 0.93 3.85
CA ALA A 121 6.77 1.54 4.79
C ALA A 121 8.01 0.63 4.94
N PRO A 122 9.13 1.13 5.47
CA PRO A 122 10.29 0.29 5.76
C PRO A 122 9.91 -0.82 6.73
N ALA A 123 10.35 -2.05 6.46
CA ALA A 123 10.21 -3.13 7.42
C ALA A 123 11.00 -2.80 8.72
N LYS A 124 10.53 -3.33 9.85
CA LYS A 124 11.21 -3.23 11.16
C LYS A 124 12.19 -4.37 11.40
N ASP A 125 12.09 -5.45 10.63
CA ASP A 125 12.95 -6.62 10.64
C ASP A 125 13.31 -7.05 9.21
N GLU A 126 14.09 -8.11 9.10
CA GLU A 126 14.39 -8.74 7.81
C GLU A 126 13.12 -9.40 7.24
N ILE A 127 12.75 -8.99 6.04
CA ILE A 127 11.64 -9.53 5.25
C ILE A 127 12.19 -10.09 3.93
N ASP A 128 11.34 -10.62 3.04
CA ASP A 128 11.84 -11.26 1.82
C ASP A 128 12.63 -10.29 0.93
N PHE A 129 12.10 -9.08 0.73
CA PHE A 129 12.74 -8.12 -0.17
C PHE A 129 12.27 -6.69 0.09
N THR A 130 13.17 -5.73 -0.05
CA THR A 130 12.82 -4.29 -0.12
C THR A 130 13.09 -3.80 -1.53
N VAL A 131 12.05 -3.28 -2.19
CA VAL A 131 12.12 -2.83 -3.57
C VAL A 131 12.04 -1.32 -3.66
N VAL A 132 12.86 -0.75 -4.54
CA VAL A 132 12.69 0.58 -5.11
C VAL A 132 12.67 0.42 -6.62
N LEU A 133 11.53 0.75 -7.23
CA LEU A 133 11.33 0.61 -8.67
C LEU A 133 12.35 1.47 -9.45
N GLY A 134 12.96 0.89 -10.48
CA GLY A 134 14.02 1.50 -11.28
C GLY A 134 15.41 1.46 -10.65
N VAL A 135 15.57 0.83 -9.47
CA VAL A 135 16.86 0.75 -8.76
C VAL A 135 17.30 -0.69 -8.56
N ASN A 136 16.44 -1.53 -7.96
CA ASN A 136 16.72 -2.92 -7.65
C ASN A 136 15.54 -3.86 -7.97
N ASP A 137 14.56 -3.40 -8.72
CA ASP A 137 13.36 -4.18 -9.08
C ASP A 137 13.66 -5.40 -9.96
N GLN A 138 14.79 -5.42 -10.67
CA GLN A 138 15.25 -6.59 -11.39
C GLN A 138 15.62 -7.78 -10.48
N ASP A 139 15.87 -7.52 -9.19
CA ASP A 139 16.22 -8.56 -8.22
C ASP A 139 14.96 -9.16 -7.54
N TYR A 140 13.77 -8.69 -7.91
CA TYR A 140 12.52 -9.24 -7.40
C TYR A 140 12.26 -10.65 -7.94
N ASP A 141 12.29 -11.65 -7.05
CA ASP A 141 11.90 -13.02 -7.35
C ASP A 141 10.45 -13.32 -6.90
N PRO A 142 9.47 -13.45 -7.80
CA PRO A 142 8.09 -13.75 -7.42
C PRO A 142 7.90 -15.15 -6.81
N ALA A 143 8.85 -16.08 -6.97
CA ALA A 143 8.75 -17.42 -6.41
C ALA A 143 9.09 -17.47 -4.91
N THR A 144 9.86 -16.50 -4.41
CA THR A 144 10.35 -16.48 -3.03
C THR A 144 9.99 -15.20 -2.28
N HIS A 145 9.80 -14.08 -2.99
CA HIS A 145 9.45 -12.79 -2.39
C HIS A 145 7.94 -12.62 -2.27
N HIS A 146 7.38 -13.01 -1.12
CA HIS A 146 5.95 -12.95 -0.82
C HIS A 146 5.57 -11.76 0.03
N ILE A 147 6.44 -11.34 0.95
CA ILE A 147 6.26 -10.18 1.82
C ILE A 147 7.38 -9.20 1.50
N ILE A 148 7.04 -8.13 0.78
CA ILE A 148 7.99 -7.11 0.35
C ILE A 148 7.69 -5.76 0.96
N SER A 149 8.70 -4.91 1.10
CA SER A 149 8.56 -3.51 1.48
C SER A 149 8.82 -2.62 0.27
N ASN A 150 7.97 -1.62 0.05
CA ASN A 150 8.21 -0.55 -0.91
C ASN A 150 9.02 0.60 -0.30
N ALA A 151 9.86 0.28 0.70
CA ALA A 151 10.72 1.19 1.45
C ALA A 151 9.97 2.40 2.03
N SER A 152 10.63 3.56 2.13
CA SER A 152 10.01 4.84 2.51
C SER A 152 9.94 5.80 1.31
N CYS A 153 9.15 6.87 1.44
CA CYS A 153 9.16 8.00 0.49
C CYS A 153 10.58 8.56 0.27
N THR A 154 11.33 8.78 1.35
CA THR A 154 12.70 9.30 1.29
C THR A 154 13.66 8.30 0.64
N THR A 155 13.49 7.00 0.87
CA THR A 155 14.30 5.96 0.21
C THR A 155 14.04 5.95 -1.30
N ASN A 156 12.76 6.00 -1.71
CA ASN A 156 12.38 6.08 -3.12
C ASN A 156 12.93 7.35 -3.79
N CYS A 157 13.00 8.47 -3.06
CA CYS A 157 13.62 9.70 -3.55
C CYS A 157 15.15 9.56 -3.68
N LEU A 158 15.85 9.06 -2.67
CA LEU A 158 17.32 9.03 -2.62
C LEU A 158 17.94 7.94 -3.50
N ALA A 159 17.36 6.75 -3.50
CA ALA A 159 17.95 5.56 -4.11
C ALA A 159 18.35 5.71 -5.59
N PRO A 160 17.54 6.30 -6.50
CA PRO A 160 17.97 6.48 -7.89
C PRO A 160 19.18 7.40 -8.02
N PHE A 161 19.26 8.49 -7.24
CA PHE A 161 20.44 9.37 -7.24
C PHE A 161 21.67 8.66 -6.70
N ALA A 162 21.52 7.94 -5.59
CA ALA A 162 22.61 7.17 -5.00
C ALA A 162 23.13 6.09 -5.96
N LYS A 163 22.23 5.40 -6.68
CA LYS A 163 22.58 4.39 -7.68
C LYS A 163 23.41 4.99 -8.81
N VAL A 164 22.93 6.08 -9.44
CA VAL A 164 23.67 6.72 -10.54
C VAL A 164 25.06 7.17 -10.09
N LEU A 165 25.17 7.79 -8.91
CA LEU A 165 26.46 8.23 -8.38
C LEU A 165 27.39 7.06 -8.07
N ASN A 166 26.86 6.00 -7.47
CA ASN A 166 27.64 4.82 -7.12
C ASN A 166 28.13 4.05 -8.35
N ASP A 167 27.24 3.82 -9.32
CA ASP A 167 27.55 3.03 -10.51
C ASP A 167 28.58 3.73 -11.41
N ASN A 168 28.55 5.06 -11.49
CA ASN A 168 29.45 5.83 -12.36
C ASN A 168 30.74 6.30 -11.68
N PHE A 169 30.69 6.58 -10.38
CA PHE A 169 31.79 7.26 -9.68
C PHE A 169 32.27 6.56 -8.41
N GLY A 170 31.47 5.63 -7.85
CA GLY A 170 31.74 4.95 -6.59
C GLY A 170 31.59 5.87 -5.37
N ILE A 171 30.60 5.59 -4.52
CA ILE A 171 30.41 6.35 -3.27
C ILE A 171 31.26 5.73 -2.17
N LYS A 172 32.13 6.53 -1.53
CA LYS A 172 32.87 6.09 -0.32
C LYS A 172 32.11 6.37 0.98
N LYS A 173 31.45 7.52 1.06
CA LYS A 173 30.64 7.98 2.20
C LYS A 173 29.72 9.11 1.75
N GLY A 174 28.58 9.27 2.41
CA GLY A 174 27.64 10.34 2.15
C GLY A 174 26.87 10.73 3.40
N LEU A 175 26.43 11.99 3.45
CA LEU A 175 25.49 12.49 4.43
C LEU A 175 24.30 13.05 3.65
N MET A 176 23.09 12.65 4.04
CA MET A 176 21.87 13.14 3.41
C MET A 176 21.01 13.85 4.45
N THR A 177 20.38 14.95 4.04
CA THR A 177 19.38 15.65 4.82
C THR A 177 18.16 15.85 3.95
N THR A 178 17.01 15.37 4.42
CA THR A 178 15.72 15.61 3.76
C THR A 178 15.01 16.73 4.50
N ILE A 179 14.58 17.77 3.78
CA ILE A 179 13.62 18.75 4.28
C ILE A 179 12.25 18.19 3.96
N HIS A 180 11.58 17.63 4.96
CA HIS A 180 10.39 16.80 4.78
C HIS A 180 9.14 17.55 5.25
N ALA A 181 8.01 17.32 4.57
CA ALA A 181 6.71 17.78 5.05
C ALA A 181 6.38 17.12 6.41
N TYR A 182 5.56 17.78 7.24
CA TYR A 182 5.06 17.10 8.44
C TYR A 182 4.11 15.96 8.06
N THR A 183 4.05 14.95 8.90
CA THR A 183 3.25 13.73 8.72
C THR A 183 2.43 13.46 9.99
N ASN A 184 1.55 12.46 9.96
CA ASN A 184 0.62 12.17 11.06
C ASN A 184 1.28 11.39 12.22
N ASP A 185 2.55 11.01 12.10
CA ASP A 185 3.36 10.30 13.09
C ASP A 185 4.19 11.21 13.98
#